data_AF-A0A821UPV0-F1
#
_entry.id   AF-A0A821UPV0-F1
#
_cell.length_a   1.000
_cell.length_b   1.000
_cell.length_c   1.000
_cell.angle_alpha   90.00
_cell.angle_beta   90.00
_cell.angle_gamma   90.00
#
_symmetry.space_group_name_H-M   'P 1'
#
loop_
_entity.id
_entity.type
_entity.pdbx_description
1 polymer ?
#
loop_
_entity_poly.entity_id
_entity_poly.type
_entity_poly.pdbx_seq_one_letter_code
_entity_poly.pdbx_strand_id
1 'polypeptide(L)'
;MTCCLTMCMQNFIENNRISLRRIMSNEDNNCQARLPLKDVPIELQQKVIDLGGKPDLNLYKVLANNPTLLSSWIEIFRGAQLCNSQY
;
A
#
# COMPACT_ATOMS: atom_id res chain seq x y z
N MET A 1 16.06 21.75 -35.27
CA MET A 1 14.68 21.53 -34.77
C MET A 1 14.72 20.81 -33.42
N THR A 2 15.27 21.44 -32.37
CA THR A 2 15.49 20.79 -31.05
C THR A 2 15.00 21.65 -29.87
N CYS A 3 14.33 22.78 -30.11
CA CYS A 3 13.94 23.71 -29.05
C CYS A 3 12.58 23.43 -28.38
N CYS A 4 11.73 22.60 -28.99
CA CYS A 4 10.33 22.45 -28.53
C CYS A 4 10.16 21.43 -27.38
N LEU A 5 11.02 20.41 -27.31
CA LEU A 5 10.92 19.37 -26.28
C LEU A 5 11.46 19.81 -24.91
N THR A 6 12.47 20.70 -24.91
CA THR A 6 13.10 21.19 -23.67
C THR A 6 12.16 22.09 -22.87
N MET A 7 11.39 22.95 -23.55
CA MET A 7 10.44 23.85 -22.89
C MET A 7 9.26 23.10 -22.24
N CYS A 8 8.77 22.01 -22.86
CA CYS A 8 7.71 21.19 -22.28
C CYS A 8 8.17 20.43 -21.02
N MET A 9 9.40 19.90 -21.03
CA MET A 9 9.99 19.22 -19.87
C MET A 9 10.24 20.20 -18.72
N GLN A 10 10.74 21.41 -19.01
CA GLN A 10 10.94 22.44 -18.00
C GLN A 10 9.62 22.92 -17.39
N ASN A 11 8.57 23.12 -18.20
CA ASN A 11 7.24 23.46 -17.68
C ASN A 11 6.63 22.32 -16.84
N PHE A 12 6.86 21.06 -17.19
CA PHE A 12 6.39 19.93 -16.38
C PHE A 12 7.12 19.86 -15.03
N ILE A 13 8.43 20.10 -15.00
CA ILE A 13 9.22 20.12 -13.77
C ILE A 13 8.83 21.32 -12.90
N GLU A 14 8.66 22.52 -13.48
CA GLU A 14 8.30 23.72 -12.71
C GLU A 14 6.86 23.63 -12.16
N ASN A 15 5.90 23.12 -12.94
CA ASN A 15 4.52 22.89 -12.47
C ASN A 15 4.45 21.84 -11.35
N ASN A 16 5.25 20.78 -11.43
CA ASN A 16 5.35 19.80 -10.35
C ASN A 16 6.05 20.39 -9.11
N ARG A 17 7.06 21.24 -9.29
CA ARG A 17 7.78 21.90 -8.19
C ARG A 17 6.90 22.90 -7.43
N ILE A 18 6.06 23.65 -8.14
CA ILE A 18 5.08 24.56 -7.53
C ILE A 18 3.99 23.76 -6.80
N SER A 19 3.53 22.66 -7.39
CA SER A 19 2.54 21.76 -6.76
C SER A 19 3.07 21.15 -5.46
N LEU A 20 4.33 20.72 -5.43
CA LEU A 20 4.95 20.15 -4.22
C LEU A 20 5.13 21.19 -3.11
N ARG A 21 5.49 22.44 -3.43
CA ARG A 21 5.58 23.51 -2.41
C ARG A 21 4.21 23.89 -1.84
N ARG A 22 3.15 23.85 -2.64
CA ARG A 22 1.78 24.10 -2.17
C ARG A 22 1.28 22.98 -1.23
N ILE A 23 1.68 21.74 -1.47
CA ILE A 23 1.37 20.61 -0.58
C ILE A 23 2.07 20.78 0.77
N MET A 24 3.33 21.25 0.77
CA MET A 24 4.11 21.45 2.00
C MET A 24 3.74 22.71 2.79
N SER A 25 2.98 23.66 2.21
CA SER A 25 2.51 24.87 2.91
C SER A 25 1.12 24.74 3.54
N ASN A 26 0.39 23.65 3.25
CA ASN A 26 -0.79 23.29 4.04
C ASN A 26 -0.32 22.50 5.26
N GLU A 27 0.25 23.22 6.24
CA GLU A 27 0.32 22.78 7.64
C GLU A 27 -1.09 22.80 8.27
N ASP A 28 -2.07 22.26 7.56
CA ASP A 28 -3.24 21.73 8.24
C ASP A 28 -2.74 20.48 8.94
N ASN A 29 -2.88 20.49 10.27
CA ASN A 29 -2.63 19.39 11.20
C ASN A 29 -3.48 18.16 10.83
N ASN A 30 -3.21 17.55 9.67
CA ASN A 30 -3.86 16.38 9.18
C ASN A 30 -3.22 15.21 9.92
N CYS A 31 -3.74 14.96 11.13
CA CYS A 31 -3.56 13.72 11.83
C CYS A 31 -3.78 12.60 10.79
N GLN A 32 -2.69 12.00 10.28
CA GLN A 32 -2.78 10.92 9.31
C GLN A 32 -3.81 9.94 9.83
N ALA A 33 -4.96 9.84 9.15
CA ALA A 33 -6.09 9.07 9.63
C ALA A 33 -5.62 7.63 9.81
N ARG A 34 -5.40 7.22 11.07
CA ARG A 34 -4.95 5.88 11.38
C ARG A 34 -6.09 4.95 11.02
N LEU A 35 -5.83 3.99 10.14
CA LEU A 35 -6.81 2.96 9.85
C LEU A 35 -7.13 2.22 11.15
N PRO A 36 -8.42 2.00 11.47
CA PRO A 36 -8.80 1.32 12.70
C PRO A 36 -8.30 -0.13 12.65
N LEU A 37 -7.88 -0.69 13.78
CA LEU A 37 -7.51 -2.10 13.83
C LEU A 37 -8.80 -2.92 13.93
N LYS A 38 -9.14 -3.65 12.87
CA LYS A 38 -10.29 -4.55 12.86
C LYS A 38 -9.84 -5.98 13.11
N ASP A 39 -10.70 -6.77 13.73
CA ASP A 39 -10.46 -8.20 13.83
C ASP A 39 -10.48 -8.84 12.43
N VAL A 40 -9.57 -9.78 12.22
CA VAL A 40 -9.48 -10.53 10.98
C VAL A 40 -10.71 -11.45 10.87
N PRO A 41 -11.44 -11.49 9.74
CA PRO A 41 -12.56 -12.39 9.56
C PRO A 41 -12.16 -13.85 9.79
N ILE A 42 -13.02 -14.63 10.47
CA ILE A 42 -12.69 -16.00 10.91
C ILE A 42 -12.26 -16.91 9.75
N GLU A 43 -12.85 -16.73 8.58
CA GLU A 43 -12.54 -17.45 7.34
C GLU A 43 -11.12 -17.19 6.83
N LEU A 44 -10.57 -16.00 7.10
CA LEU A 44 -9.22 -15.60 6.71
C LEU A 44 -8.20 -15.86 7.80
N GLN A 45 -8.62 -15.97 9.08
CA GLN A 45 -7.72 -16.29 10.18
C GLN A 45 -7.03 -17.64 9.96
N GLN A 46 -7.81 -18.67 9.60
CA GLN A 46 -7.24 -20.01 9.35
C GLN A 46 -6.23 -19.96 8.20
N LYS A 47 -6.54 -19.26 7.11
CA LYS A 47 -5.62 -19.12 5.97
C LYS A 47 -4.31 -18.41 6.34
N VAL A 48 -4.37 -17.41 7.22
CA VAL A 48 -3.18 -16.72 7.73
C VAL A 48 -2.34 -17.67 8.60
N ILE A 49 -2.98 -18.46 9.47
CA ILE A 49 -2.30 -19.45 10.31
C ILE A 49 -1.62 -20.53 9.45
N ASP A 50 -2.30 -21.02 8.41
CA ASP A 50 -1.76 -22.03 7.49
C ASP A 50 -0.49 -21.54 6.77
N LEU A 51 -0.38 -20.24 6.52
CA LEU A 51 0.83 -19.61 5.95
C LEU A 51 1.95 -19.40 6.99
N GLY A 52 1.75 -19.81 8.25
CA GLY A 52 2.66 -19.54 9.36
C GLY A 52 2.55 -18.11 9.93
N GLY A 53 1.54 -17.35 9.52
CA GLY A 53 1.26 -16.02 10.03
C GLY A 53 0.52 -16.04 11.36
N LYS A 54 0.42 -14.88 12.01
CA LYS A 54 -0.33 -14.70 13.26
C LYS A 54 -1.44 -13.65 13.06
N PRO A 55 -2.73 -14.02 13.08
CA PRO A 55 -3.85 -13.11 12.75
C PRO A 55 -3.99 -11.88 13.67
N ASP A 56 -3.41 -11.93 14.87
CA ASP A 56 -3.43 -10.86 15.86
C ASP A 56 -2.46 -9.71 15.56
N LEU A 57 -1.55 -9.87 14.58
CA LEU A 57 -0.62 -8.82 14.17
C LEU A 57 -1.34 -7.62 13.57
N ASN A 58 -0.82 -6.43 13.88
CA ASN A 58 -1.39 -5.15 13.41
C ASN A 58 -1.50 -5.08 11.89
N LEU A 59 -0.59 -5.70 11.13
CA LEU A 59 -0.67 -5.77 9.67
C LEU A 59 -1.99 -6.38 9.21
N TYR A 60 -2.34 -7.57 9.69
CA TYR A 60 -3.58 -8.24 9.27
C TYR A 60 -4.81 -7.51 9.78
N LYS A 61 -4.74 -6.88 10.97
CA LYS A 61 -5.83 -6.05 11.50
C LYS A 61 -6.07 -4.77 10.69
N VAL A 62 -5.00 -4.18 10.14
CA VAL A 62 -5.12 -3.05 9.20
C VAL A 62 -5.68 -3.53 7.87
N LEU A 63 -5.18 -4.64 7.33
CA LEU A 63 -5.67 -5.22 6.07
C LEU A 63 -7.12 -5.69 6.18
N ALA A 64 -7.59 -6.09 7.37
CA ALA A 64 -8.98 -6.46 7.62
C ALA A 64 -9.98 -5.30 7.39
N ASN A 65 -9.52 -4.06 7.27
CA ASN A 65 -10.36 -2.95 6.79
C ASN A 65 -10.80 -3.13 5.33
N ASN A 66 -10.08 -3.92 4.54
CA ASN A 66 -10.41 -4.27 3.17
C ASN A 66 -10.20 -5.79 2.97
N PRO A 67 -11.24 -6.62 3.20
CA PRO A 67 -11.14 -8.07 3.12
C PRO A 67 -10.63 -8.59 1.77
N THR A 68 -10.99 -7.93 0.67
CA THR A 68 -10.48 -8.28 -0.67
C THR A 68 -8.97 -8.13 -0.76
N LEU A 69 -8.43 -7.02 -0.23
CA LEU A 69 -6.99 -6.80 -0.19
C LEU A 69 -6.28 -7.83 0.70
N LEU A 70 -6.85 -8.13 1.87
CA LEU A 70 -6.31 -9.17 2.76
C LEU A 70 -6.30 -10.55 2.07
N SER A 71 -7.37 -10.91 1.38
CA SER A 71 -7.43 -12.17 0.62
C SER A 71 -6.37 -12.21 -0.48
N SER A 72 -6.23 -11.15 -1.28
CA SER A 72 -5.20 -11.09 -2.33
C SER A 72 -3.79 -11.17 -1.76
N TRP A 73 -3.53 -10.54 -0.61
CA TRP A 73 -2.25 -10.63 0.09
C TRP A 73 -1.92 -12.08 0.50
N ILE A 74 -2.89 -12.80 1.06
CA ILE A 74 -2.75 -14.22 1.43
C ILE A 74 -2.43 -15.07 0.21
N GLU A 75 -3.12 -14.86 -0.92
CA GLU A 75 -2.90 -15.64 -2.15
C GLU A 75 -1.50 -15.39 -2.76
N ILE A 76 -1.00 -14.15 -2.74
CA ILE A 76 0.36 -13.83 -3.22
C ILE A 76 1.41 -14.59 -2.40
N PHE A 77 1.27 -14.59 -1.07
CA PHE A 77 2.21 -15.30 -0.19
C PHE A 77 2.14 -16.81 -0.36
N ARG A 78 0.93 -17.35 -0.55
CA ARG A 78 0.73 -18.77 -0.85
C ARG A 78 1.44 -19.16 -2.16
N GLY A 79 1.27 -18.36 -3.20
CA GLY A 79 1.98 -18.55 -4.47
C GLY A 79 3.50 -18.53 -4.30
N ALA A 80 4.03 -17.60 -3.51
CA ALA A 80 5.46 -17.50 -3.22
C ALA A 80 6.01 -18.71 -2.44
N GLN A 81 5.26 -19.25 -1.47
CA GLN A 81 5.64 -20.47 -0.73
C GLN A 81 5.73 -21.68 -1.66
N LEU A 82 4.79 -21.83 -2.60
CA LEU A 82 4.82 -22.92 -3.57
C LEU A 82 6.07 -22.87 -4.45
N CYS A 83 6.51 -21.68 -4.86
CA CYS A 83 7.75 -21.51 -5.62
C CYS A 83 9.00 -21.91 -4.80
N ASN A 84 9.00 -21.65 -3.49
CA ASN A 84 10.13 -21.96 -2.61
C ASN A 84 10.18 -23.45 -2.19
N SER A 85 9.06 -24.17 -2.28
CA SER A 85 8.99 -25.61 -1.94
C SER A 85 9.47 -26.52 -3.09
N GLN A 86 9.84 -25.96 -4.24
CA GLN A 86 10.33 -26.72 -5.41
C GLN A 86 11.87 -26.81 -5.48
N TYR A 87 12.58 -26.41 -4.41
CA TYR A 87 14.03 -26.53 -4.28
C TYR A 87 14.43 -27.26 -3.00
#